data_AF-A0A6G4C8E5-F1
#
_entry.id   AF-A0A6G4C8E5-F1
#
_cell.length_a   1.000
_cell.length_b   1.000
_cell.length_c   1.000
_cell.angle_alpha   90.00
_cell.angle_beta   90.00
_cell.angle_gamma   90.00
#
_symmetry.space_group_name_H-M   'P 1'
#
loop_
_entity.id
_entity.type
_entity.pdbx_description
1 polymer ?
#
loop_
_entity_poly.entity_id
_entity_poly.type
_entity_poly.pdbx_seq_one_letter_code
_entity_poly.pdbx_strand_id
1 'polypeptide(L)'
;GFHLVGPWEQTVKKGFEQLMMWVDSKNIVPKEWVAVYYDNPDETPAEKLRCDTVVTVPGYFTLPENSEGVILTEISGGQYAVAVARVVGDDFAKPWYQFFNSLLQDSAYEMLPKPCFEVYLNNGAEDGYWDIEMYVAVQPKHH
;
A
#
# COMPACT_ATOMS: atom_id res chain seq x y z
N GLY A 1 7.79 -2.75 8.60
CA GLY A 1 6.73 -1.82 9.05
C GLY A 1 5.77 -2.56 9.94
N PHE A 2 4.47 -2.33 9.83
CA PHE A 2 3.47 -2.90 10.72
C PHE A 2 2.35 -3.59 9.94
N HIS A 3 2.00 -4.81 10.38
CA HIS A 3 0.81 -5.52 9.94
C HIS A 3 -0.36 -5.15 10.85
N LEU A 4 -1.51 -4.80 10.27
CA LEU A 4 -2.70 -4.44 11.02
C LEU A 4 -3.92 -5.20 10.49
N VAL A 5 -4.84 -5.49 11.42
CA VAL A 5 -6.12 -6.15 11.14
C VAL A 5 -7.24 -5.28 11.70
N GLY A 6 -8.26 -5.02 10.89
CA GLY A 6 -9.41 -4.18 11.22
C GLY A 6 -9.73 -3.13 10.16
N PRO A 7 -10.74 -2.27 10.41
CA PRO A 7 -11.23 -1.30 9.45
C PRO A 7 -10.14 -0.35 8.98
N TRP A 8 -9.93 -0.24 7.67
CA TRP A 8 -8.82 0.50 7.06
C TRP A 8 -8.84 1.99 7.37
N GLU A 9 -10.03 2.58 7.57
CA GLU A 9 -10.20 3.98 7.96
C GLU A 9 -9.50 4.30 9.31
N GLN A 10 -9.25 3.27 10.12
CA GLN A 10 -8.54 3.39 11.40
C GLN A 10 -7.14 2.79 11.31
N THR A 11 -7.00 1.60 10.72
CA THR A 11 -5.75 0.84 10.76
C THR A 11 -4.67 1.43 9.86
N VAL A 12 -5.00 1.97 8.68
CA VAL A 12 -4.00 2.57 7.78
C VAL A 12 -3.37 3.80 8.44
N LYS A 13 -4.18 4.72 8.95
CA LYS A 13 -3.69 5.91 9.66
C LYS A 13 -2.83 5.55 10.87
N LYS A 14 -3.35 4.69 11.74
CA LYS A 14 -2.62 4.22 12.94
C LYS A 14 -1.29 3.55 12.58
N GLY A 15 -1.30 2.72 11.53
CA GLY A 15 -0.12 2.02 11.06
C GLY A 15 0.98 2.99 10.59
N PHE A 16 0.62 4.02 9.81
CA PHE A 16 1.57 5.05 9.39
C PHE A 16 2.09 5.91 10.56
N GLU A 17 1.26 6.22 11.55
CA GLU A 17 1.72 6.90 12.77
C GLU A 17 2.80 6.08 13.49
N GLN A 18 2.59 4.76 13.66
CA GLN A 18 3.59 3.86 14.24
C GLN A 18 4.85 3.75 13.36
N LEU A 19 4.67 3.70 12.04
CA LEU A 19 5.75 3.61 11.06
C LEU A 19 6.66 4.83 11.10
N MET A 20 6.10 6.04 11.12
CA MET A 20 6.88 7.28 11.22
C MET A 20 7.72 7.32 12.49
N MET A 21 7.10 7.02 13.64
CA MET A 21 7.82 6.97 14.93
C MET A 21 9.00 5.98 14.89
N TRP A 22 8.79 4.79 14.30
CA TRP A 22 9.85 3.79 14.20
C TRP A 22 10.97 4.23 13.25
N VAL A 23 10.63 4.71 12.05
CA VAL A 23 11.59 5.20 11.05
C VAL A 23 12.48 6.29 11.64
N ASP A 24 11.88 7.28 12.33
CA ASP A 24 12.61 8.38 12.96
C ASP A 24 13.52 7.88 14.09
N SER A 25 13.00 7.01 14.97
CA SER A 25 13.75 6.49 16.12
C SER A 25 14.98 5.67 15.73
N LYS A 26 14.97 5.09 14.53
CA LYS A 26 16.06 4.26 13.98
C LYS A 26 16.89 4.99 12.92
N ASN A 27 16.58 6.26 12.64
CA ASN A 27 17.20 7.04 11.57
C ASN A 27 17.22 6.31 10.22
N ILE A 28 16.12 5.61 9.90
CA ILE A 28 15.98 4.87 8.65
C ILE A 28 15.75 5.87 7.52
N VAL A 29 16.43 5.65 6.39
CA VAL A 29 16.19 6.40 5.16
C VAL A 29 15.33 5.52 4.23
N PRO A 30 14.01 5.72 4.20
CA PRO A 30 13.13 4.92 3.35
C PRO A 30 13.31 5.29 1.88
N LYS A 31 13.07 4.33 0.98
CA LYS A 31 12.95 4.63 -0.46
C LYS A 31 11.55 5.10 -0.80
N GLU A 32 10.53 4.35 -0.34
CA GLU A 32 9.12 4.62 -0.58
C GLU A 32 8.31 4.39 0.71
N TRP A 33 7.18 5.05 0.81
CA TRP A 33 6.15 4.82 1.84
C TRP A 33 4.98 4.10 1.20
N VAL A 34 4.57 2.95 1.76
CA VAL A 34 3.68 2.01 1.09
C VAL A 34 2.58 1.51 2.01
N ALA A 35 1.35 1.47 1.49
CA ALA A 35 0.26 0.68 2.05
C ALA A 35 -0.02 -0.53 1.16
N VAL A 36 -0.10 -1.72 1.75
CA VAL A 36 -0.41 -2.98 1.06
C VAL A 36 -1.76 -3.51 1.54
N TYR A 37 -2.64 -3.88 0.62
CA TYR A 37 -4.00 -4.34 0.90
C TYR A 37 -4.18 -5.80 0.47
N TYR A 38 -4.65 -6.64 1.39
CA TYR A 38 -4.72 -8.09 1.20
C TYR A 38 -6.13 -8.62 0.91
N ASP A 39 -7.15 -7.78 1.05
CA ASP A 39 -8.55 -8.16 1.06
C ASP A 39 -9.37 -7.17 0.22
N ASN A 40 -10.59 -7.55 -0.20
CA ASN A 40 -11.54 -6.64 -0.82
C ASN A 40 -12.48 -6.08 0.28
N PRO A 41 -12.53 -4.76 0.51
CA PRO A 41 -13.36 -4.16 1.57
C PRO A 41 -14.86 -4.29 1.33
N ASP A 42 -15.29 -4.51 0.07
CA ASP A 42 -16.70 -4.70 -0.27
C ASP A 42 -17.18 -6.15 -0.01
N GLU A 43 -16.24 -7.09 0.21
CA GLU A 43 -16.54 -8.51 0.40
C GLU A 43 -16.11 -9.04 1.78
N THR A 44 -14.99 -8.51 2.30
CA THR A 44 -14.40 -8.97 3.56
C THR A 44 -14.92 -8.11 4.70
N PRO A 45 -15.43 -8.72 5.80
CA PRO A 45 -15.87 -7.97 6.97
C PRO A 45 -14.78 -7.05 7.50
N ALA A 46 -15.14 -5.83 7.89
CA ALA A 46 -14.20 -4.78 8.28
C ALA A 46 -13.23 -5.22 9.39
N GLU A 47 -13.69 -6.00 10.37
CA GLU A 47 -12.89 -6.54 11.46
C GLU A 47 -11.84 -7.59 11.04
N LYS A 48 -11.93 -8.08 9.79
CA LYS A 48 -11.01 -9.06 9.20
C LYS A 48 -10.12 -8.48 8.11
N LEU A 49 -10.33 -7.23 7.71
CA LEU A 49 -9.51 -6.58 6.70
C LEU A 49 -8.07 -6.49 7.19
N ARG A 50 -7.12 -6.80 6.32
CA ARG A 50 -5.69 -6.78 6.62
C ARG A 50 -4.99 -5.78 5.72
N CYS A 51 -4.08 -5.03 6.32
CA CYS A 51 -3.18 -4.16 5.58
C CYS A 51 -1.80 -4.14 6.23
N ASP A 52 -0.79 -3.85 5.43
CA ASP A 52 0.53 -3.46 5.93
C ASP A 52 0.77 -1.98 5.67
N THR A 53 1.40 -1.32 6.64
CA THR A 53 1.96 0.03 6.48
C THR A 53 3.47 -0.07 6.65
N VAL A 54 4.20 0.18 5.56
CA VAL A 54 5.64 -0.13 5.48
C VAL A 54 6.40 0.95 4.73
N VAL A 55 7.72 0.90 4.89
CA VAL A 55 8.66 1.59 4.02
C VAL A 55 9.45 0.58 3.21
N THR A 56 9.78 0.89 1.97
CA THR A 56 10.69 0.05 1.18
C THR A 56 12.14 0.39 1.51
N VAL A 57 12.97 -0.65 1.54
CA VAL A 57 14.38 -0.60 1.93
C VAL A 57 15.22 -1.39 0.91
N PRO A 58 16.53 -1.19 0.83
CA PRO A 58 17.38 -2.05 0.00
C PRO A 58 17.30 -3.52 0.41
N GLY A 59 17.46 -4.46 -0.53
CA GLY A 59 17.40 -5.90 -0.24
C GLY A 59 18.48 -6.41 0.72
N TYR A 60 19.52 -5.62 0.99
CA TYR A 60 20.56 -5.90 1.99
C TYR A 60 20.26 -5.24 3.36
N PHE A 61 19.05 -4.71 3.56
CA PHE A 61 18.66 -4.08 4.81
C PHE A 61 18.69 -5.10 5.97
N THR A 62 19.22 -4.67 7.11
CA THR A 62 19.20 -5.44 8.35
C THR A 62 18.27 -4.75 9.33
N LEU A 63 17.30 -5.48 9.88
CA LEU A 63 16.36 -4.93 10.86
C LEU A 63 17.12 -4.45 12.11
N PRO A 64 17.02 -3.17 12.50
CA PRO A 64 17.69 -2.66 13.69
C PRO A 64 17.21 -3.37 14.97
N GLU A 65 18.12 -3.53 15.94
CA GLU A 65 17.78 -4.04 17.28
C GLU A 65 16.69 -3.19 17.96
N ASN A 66 15.98 -3.79 18.92
CA ASN A 66 14.88 -3.16 19.66
C ASN A 66 13.80 -2.61 18.71
N SER A 67 13.35 -3.45 17.77
CA SER A 67 12.27 -3.17 16.81
C SER A 67 11.09 -4.14 17.03
N GLU A 68 10.66 -4.30 18.28
CA GLU A 68 9.55 -5.21 18.60
C GLU A 68 8.28 -4.83 17.82
N GLY A 69 7.58 -5.85 17.31
CA GLY A 69 6.34 -5.68 16.54
C GLY A 69 6.52 -5.24 15.09
N VAL A 70 7.76 -4.98 14.64
CA VAL A 70 8.03 -4.63 13.25
C VAL A 70 8.13 -5.89 12.40
N ILE A 71 7.36 -5.93 11.31
CA ILE A 71 7.49 -6.97 10.27
C ILE A 71 8.58 -6.58 9.26
N LEU A 72 9.30 -7.58 8.77
CA LEU A 72 10.19 -7.50 7.60
C LEU A 72 9.73 -8.57 6.60
N THR A 73 9.32 -8.13 5.42
CA THR A 73 8.72 -8.98 4.39
C THR A 73 9.02 -8.43 2.99
N GLU A 74 8.62 -9.15 1.95
CA GLU A 74 8.81 -8.79 0.55
C GLU A 74 7.46 -8.66 -0.18
N ILE A 75 7.34 -7.64 -1.03
CA ILE A 75 6.31 -7.58 -2.06
C ILE A 75 6.86 -8.30 -3.28
N SER A 76 6.24 -9.43 -3.65
CA SER A 76 6.69 -10.23 -4.79
C SER A 76 6.71 -9.42 -6.09
N GLY A 77 7.79 -9.51 -6.86
CA GLY A 77 7.87 -8.91 -8.19
C GLY A 77 6.87 -9.51 -9.20
N GLY A 78 6.87 -8.97 -10.42
CA GLY A 78 6.00 -9.39 -11.50
C GLY A 78 5.51 -8.20 -12.33
N GLN A 79 4.52 -8.45 -13.19
CA GLN A 79 3.86 -7.38 -13.92
C GLN A 79 2.77 -6.74 -13.04
N TYR A 80 2.76 -5.41 -13.07
CA TYR A 80 1.77 -4.59 -12.38
C TYR A 80 1.20 -3.59 -13.36
N ALA A 81 -0.13 -3.44 -13.36
CA ALA A 81 -0.75 -2.24 -13.85
C ALA A 81 -0.44 -1.12 -12.85
N VAL A 82 -0.10 0.05 -13.36
CA VAL A 82 0.29 1.22 -12.55
C VAL A 82 -0.57 2.41 -12.94
N ALA A 83 -1.08 3.13 -11.94
CA ALA A 83 -1.80 4.37 -12.15
C ALA A 83 -1.40 5.40 -11.09
N VAL A 84 -1.29 6.67 -11.50
CA VAL A 84 -1.03 7.79 -10.60
C VAL A 84 -2.30 8.61 -10.43
N ALA A 85 -2.61 8.99 -9.19
CA ALA A 85 -3.74 9.84 -8.88
C ALA A 85 -3.37 10.87 -7.81
N ARG A 86 -4.09 12.01 -7.83
CA ARG A 86 -4.06 12.99 -6.75
C ARG A 86 -5.34 12.91 -5.94
N VAL A 87 -5.20 12.78 -4.63
CA VAL A 87 -6.27 12.83 -3.63
C VAL A 87 -6.24 14.19 -2.96
N VAL A 88 -7.38 14.89 -2.98
CA VAL A 88 -7.60 16.12 -2.23
C VAL A 88 -8.76 15.88 -1.27
N GLY A 89 -8.52 16.11 0.02
CA GLY A 89 -9.42 15.67 1.09
C GLY A 89 -9.16 14.21 1.49
N ASP A 90 -10.21 13.49 1.91
CA ASP A 90 -10.08 12.18 2.56
C ASP A 90 -10.59 11.00 1.70
N ASP A 91 -10.92 11.23 0.43
CA ASP A 91 -11.47 10.19 -0.46
C ASP A 91 -10.37 9.42 -1.21
N PHE A 92 -9.65 8.57 -0.47
CA PHE A 92 -8.63 7.67 -1.01
C PHE A 92 -9.21 6.47 -1.77
N ALA A 93 -10.48 6.13 -1.55
CA ALA A 93 -11.11 4.98 -2.20
C ALA A 93 -11.47 5.27 -3.67
N LYS A 94 -11.86 6.50 -3.98
CA LYS A 94 -12.23 6.91 -5.35
C LYS A 94 -11.20 6.59 -6.44
N PRO A 95 -9.89 6.93 -6.32
CA PRO A 95 -8.91 6.58 -7.35
C PRO A 95 -8.76 5.07 -7.53
N TRP A 96 -8.84 4.28 -6.45
CA TRP A 96 -8.82 2.82 -6.51
C TRP A 96 -10.02 2.27 -7.29
N TYR A 97 -11.23 2.73 -7.00
CA TYR A 97 -12.43 2.31 -7.74
C TYR A 97 -12.34 2.68 -9.24
N GLN A 98 -11.83 3.86 -9.56
CA GLN A 98 -11.61 4.27 -10.96
C GLN A 98 -10.58 3.37 -11.65
N PHE A 99 -9.50 3.01 -10.95
CA PHE A 99 -8.45 2.18 -11.48
C PHE A 99 -8.93 0.74 -11.74
N PHE A 100 -9.59 0.10 -10.77
CA PHE A 100 -10.15 -1.24 -10.94
C PHE A 100 -11.19 -1.30 -12.06
N ASN A 101 -12.09 -0.33 -12.15
CA ASN A 101 -13.08 -0.26 -13.23
C ASN A 101 -12.43 -0.18 -14.61
N SER A 102 -11.35 0.59 -14.74
CA SER A 102 -10.60 0.70 -15.99
C SER A 102 -9.87 -0.60 -16.32
N LEU A 103 -9.21 -1.20 -15.33
CA LEU A 103 -8.42 -2.43 -15.50
C LEU A 103 -9.28 -3.64 -15.85
N LEU A 104 -10.52 -3.71 -15.34
CA LEU A 104 -11.50 -4.74 -15.69
C LEU A 104 -11.88 -4.75 -17.19
N GLN A 105 -11.74 -3.60 -17.87
CA GLN A 105 -12.04 -3.48 -19.30
C GLN A 105 -10.83 -3.76 -20.19
N ASP A 106 -9.65 -4.03 -19.62
CA ASP A 106 -8.44 -4.29 -20.40
C ASP A 106 -8.60 -5.56 -21.25
N SER A 107 -8.30 -5.47 -22.54
CA SER A 107 -8.44 -6.60 -23.47
C SER A 107 -7.26 -7.57 -23.47
N ALA A 108 -6.09 -7.14 -22.99
CA ALA A 108 -4.83 -7.86 -23.06
C ALA A 108 -4.38 -8.43 -21.70
N TYR A 109 -4.80 -7.84 -20.58
CA TYR A 109 -4.40 -8.22 -19.23
C TYR A 109 -5.59 -8.57 -18.33
N GLU A 110 -5.33 -9.43 -17.34
CA GLU A 110 -6.24 -9.74 -16.24
C GLU A 110 -5.54 -9.59 -14.88
N MET A 111 -6.31 -9.29 -13.84
CA MET A 111 -5.80 -9.13 -12.48
C MET A 111 -5.43 -10.48 -11.86
N LEU A 112 -4.31 -10.51 -11.14
CA LEU A 112 -3.88 -11.67 -10.36
C LEU A 112 -4.44 -11.61 -8.93
N PRO A 113 -4.69 -12.76 -8.27
CA PRO A 113 -5.08 -12.82 -6.86
C PRO A 113 -3.87 -12.59 -5.94
N LYS A 114 -3.23 -11.43 -6.10
CA LYS A 114 -2.10 -10.94 -5.28
C LYS A 114 -2.52 -9.63 -4.61
N PRO A 115 -1.94 -9.29 -3.45
CA PRO A 115 -2.20 -8.00 -2.83
C PRO A 115 -1.85 -6.84 -3.77
N CYS A 116 -2.69 -5.82 -3.75
CA CYS A 116 -2.40 -4.53 -4.38
C CYS A 116 -1.75 -3.60 -3.34
N PHE A 117 -1.08 -2.56 -3.82
CA PHE A 117 -0.44 -1.58 -2.94
C PHE A 117 -0.40 -0.20 -3.58
N GLU A 118 -0.20 0.81 -2.76
CA GLU A 118 0.07 2.17 -3.23
C GLU A 118 1.33 2.75 -2.58
N VAL A 119 2.04 3.56 -3.36
CA VAL A 119 3.16 4.38 -2.92
C VAL A 119 2.66 5.81 -2.72
N TYR A 120 2.97 6.40 -1.56
CA TYR A 120 2.73 7.81 -1.30
C TYR A 120 3.93 8.63 -1.81
N LEU A 121 3.68 9.46 -2.82
CA LEU A 121 4.74 10.18 -3.55
C LEU A 121 5.17 11.48 -2.88
N ASN A 122 4.34 12.00 -1.97
CA ASN A 122 4.60 13.23 -1.23
C ASN A 122 4.06 13.15 0.22
N ASN A 123 4.39 14.14 1.04
CA ASN A 123 3.85 14.29 2.39
C ASN A 123 2.57 15.15 2.36
N GLY A 124 1.42 14.52 2.16
CA GLY A 124 0.17 15.26 2.08
C GLY A 124 -0.30 15.90 3.38
N ALA A 125 0.29 15.56 4.53
CA ALA A 125 0.05 16.28 5.77
C ALA A 125 0.67 17.69 5.75
N GLU A 126 1.74 17.90 4.97
CA GLU A 126 2.37 19.20 4.77
C GLU A 126 1.82 19.92 3.54
N ASP A 127 1.61 19.19 2.44
CA ASP A 127 1.23 19.76 1.15
C ASP A 127 -0.29 20.01 1.01
N GLY A 128 -1.12 19.37 1.84
CA GLY A 128 -2.58 19.46 1.79
C GLY A 128 -3.24 18.62 0.70
N TYR A 129 -2.49 17.77 0.01
CA TYR A 129 -2.95 16.79 -0.97
C TYR A 129 -2.01 15.59 -1.01
N TRP A 130 -2.50 14.43 -1.47
CA TRP A 130 -1.71 13.21 -1.61
C TRP A 130 -1.62 12.79 -3.07
N ASP A 131 -0.43 12.73 -3.62
CA ASP A 131 -0.14 12.04 -4.87
C ASP A 131 0.20 10.58 -4.54
N ILE A 132 -0.57 9.67 -5.11
CA ILE A 132 -0.44 8.22 -4.90
C ILE A 132 -0.15 7.52 -6.23
N GLU A 133 0.71 6.51 -6.18
CA GLU A 133 0.95 5.58 -7.28
C GLU A 133 0.46 4.19 -6.89
N MET A 134 -0.60 3.73 -7.55
CA MET A 134 -1.29 2.48 -7.26
C MET A 134 -0.79 1.36 -8.16
N TYR A 135 -0.64 0.18 -7.57
CA TYR A 135 -0.11 -1.02 -8.21
C TYR A 135 -1.07 -2.20 -8.04
N VAL A 136 -1.55 -2.73 -9.16
CA VAL A 136 -2.39 -3.95 -9.21
C VAL A 136 -1.65 -5.02 -9.99
N ALA A 137 -1.45 -6.19 -9.40
CA ALA A 137 -0.77 -7.29 -10.07
C ALA A 137 -1.60 -7.83 -11.23
N VAL A 138 -0.95 -8.08 -12.38
CA VAL A 138 -1.61 -8.54 -13.60
C VAL A 138 -0.81 -9.63 -14.31
N GLN A 139 -1.48 -10.35 -15.20
CA GLN A 139 -0.87 -11.25 -16.19
C GLN A 139 -1.54 -11.08 -17.56
N PRO A 140 -0.87 -11.43 -18.67
CA PRO A 140 -1.51 -11.45 -19.98
C PRO A 140 -2.68 -12.43 -20.00
N LYS A 141 -3.78 -12.06 -20.66
CA LYS A 141 -4.90 -12.97 -20.91
C LYS A 141 -4.46 -14.09 -21.84
N HIS A 142 -4.85 -15.32 -21.51
CA HIS A 142 -4.75 -16.43 -22.43
C HIS A 142 -5.90 -16.31 -23.45
N HIS A 143 -5.54 -15.99 -24.71
CA HIS A 143 -6.46 -16.06 -25.84
C HIS A 143 -6.50 -17.48 -26.43
#